data_AF-A0A5C9E2N7-F1
#
_entry.id   AF-A0A5C9E2N7-F1
#
_cell.length_a   1.000
_cell.length_b   1.000
_cell.length_c   1.000
_cell.angle_alpha   90.00
_cell.angle_beta   90.00
_cell.angle_gamma   90.00
#
_symmetry.space_group_name_H-M   'P 1'
#
loop_
_entity.id
_entity.type
_entity.pdbx_description
1 polymer ?
#
loop_
_entity_poly.entity_id
_entity_poly.type
_entity_poly.pdbx_seq_one_letter_code
_entity_poly.pdbx_strand_id
1 'polypeptide(L)' 'MLQIVVESLYIYFAAAYIIFGMMAFGWLVIHVEHGRHLSLFRVIMSGLFGAIFLGFGLHFLLLAFIM' A
#
# COMPACT_ATOMS: atom_id res chain seq x y z
N MET A 1 16.66 -6.17 -23.57
CA MET A 1 15.19 -6.04 -23.75
C MET A 1 14.43 -6.38 -22.48
N LEU A 2 14.64 -7.54 -21.84
CA LEU A 2 13.89 -7.93 -20.63
C LEU A 2 13.96 -6.89 -19.49
N GLN A 3 15.13 -6.29 -19.28
CA GLN A 3 15.34 -5.26 -18.25
C GLN A 3 14.42 -4.05 -18.43
N ILE A 4 14.38 -3.47 -19.64
CA ILE A 4 13.53 -2.30 -19.96
C ILE A 4 12.05 -2.62 -19.71
N VAL A 5 11.62 -3.83 -20.04
CA VAL A 5 10.24 -4.28 -19.77
C VAL A 5 9.98 -4.30 -18.26
N VAL A 6 10.89 -4.86 -17.46
CA VAL A 6 10.74 -4.90 -16.00
C VAL A 6 10.73 -3.50 -15.38
N GLU A 7 11.61 -2.61 -15.83
CA GLU A 7 11.69 -1.23 -15.33
C GLU A 7 10.39 -0.46 -15.61
N SER A 8 9.81 -0.62 -16.81
CA SER A 8 8.53 -0.01 -17.15
C SER A 8 7.35 -0.50 -16.30
N LEU A 9 7.47 -1.66 -15.64
CA LEU A 9 6.43 -2.20 -14.77
C LEU A 9 6.43 -1.56 -13.37
N TYR A 10 7.53 -0.94 -12.93
CA TYR A 10 7.63 -0.37 -11.58
C TYR A 10 6.57 0.69 -11.30
N ILE A 11 6.22 1.51 -12.30
CA ILE A 11 5.17 2.54 -12.12
C ILE A 11 3.79 1.92 -11.86
N TYR A 12 3.48 0.78 -12.51
CA TYR A 12 2.22 0.07 -12.32
C TYR A 12 2.19 -0.65 -10.97
N PHE A 13 3.31 -1.25 -10.56
CA PHE A 13 3.43 -1.82 -9.21
C PHE A 13 3.30 -0.76 -8.13
N ALA A 14 3.95 0.40 -8.30
CA ALA A 14 3.82 1.53 -7.39
C ALA A 14 2.36 1.95 -7.22
N ALA A 15 1.65 2.17 -8.33
CA ALA A 15 0.24 2.55 -8.32
C ALA A 15 -0.63 1.50 -7.60
N ALA A 16 -0.46 0.21 -7.91
CA ALA A 16 -1.22 -0.86 -7.27
C ALA A 16 -1.00 -0.89 -5.74
N TYR A 17 0.26 -0.85 -5.30
CA TYR A 17 0.62 -0.89 -3.89
C TYR A 17 0.14 0.36 -3.13
N ILE A 18 0.24 1.55 -3.71
CA ILE A 18 -0.28 2.79 -3.10
C ILE A 18 -1.80 2.69 -2.92
N ILE A 19 -2.54 2.23 -3.93
CA ILE A 19 -3.99 2.06 -3.84
C ILE A 19 -4.35 1.09 -2.72
N PHE A 20 -3.70 -0.08 -2.66
CA PHE A 20 -3.95 -1.05 -1.57
C PHE A 20 -3.58 -0.48 -0.18
N GLY A 21 -2.49 0.28 -0.08
CA GLY A 21 -2.09 0.95 1.16
C GLY A 21 -3.13 1.98 1.61
N MET A 22 -3.63 2.81 0.69
CA MET A 22 -4.71 3.77 0.98
C MET A 22 -6.00 3.07 1.39
N MET A 23 -6.37 1.96 0.73
CA MET A 23 -7.54 1.17 1.12
C MET A 23 -7.39 0.58 2.53
N ALA A 24 -6.21 0.05 2.88
CA ALA A 24 -5.94 -0.51 4.20
C ALA A 24 -6.00 0.58 5.31
N PHE A 25 -5.47 1.78 5.06
CA PHE A 25 -5.60 2.89 6.00
C PHE A 25 -7.04 3.44 6.06
N GLY A 26 -7.76 3.51 4.94
CA GLY A 26 -9.19 3.84 4.95
C GLY A 26 -9.98 2.85 5.81
N TRP A 27 -9.67 1.56 5.71
CA TRP A 27 -10.27 0.52 6.54
C TRP A 27 -9.92 0.67 8.03
N LEU A 28 -8.68 1.07 8.35
CA LEU A 28 -8.26 1.42 9.71
C LEU A 28 -9.11 2.56 10.27
N VAL A 29 -9.27 3.66 9.53
CA VAL A 29 -10.08 4.82 9.94
C VAL A 29 -11.51 4.39 10.24
N ILE A 30 -12.12 3.59 9.36
CA ILE A 30 -13.48 3.06 9.58
C ILE A 30 -13.56 2.25 10.88
N HIS A 31 -12.58 1.39 11.17
CA HIS A 31 -12.61 0.56 12.39
C HIS A 31 -12.38 1.36 13.67
N VAL A 32 -11.57 2.41 13.59
CA VAL A 32 -11.27 3.28 14.73
C VAL A 32 -12.43 4.24 15.01
N GLU A 33 -13.00 4.87 13.98
CA GLU A 33 -14.02 5.91 14.15
C GLU A 33 -15.45 5.36 14.26
N HIS A 34 -15.79 4.33 13.47
CA HIS A 34 -17.18 3.86 13.37
C HIS A 34 -17.52 2.71 14.34
N GLY A 35 -16.57 2.28 15.19
CA GLY A 35 -16.80 1.63 16.50
C GLY A 35 -17.69 0.38 16.59
N ARG A 36 -18.29 -0.11 15.49
CA ARG A 36 -19.36 -1.13 15.55
C ARG A 36 -18.87 -2.47 16.08
N HIS A 37 -17.60 -2.82 15.83
CA HIS A 37 -16.90 -3.97 16.44
C HIS A 37 -15.39 -3.70 16.44
N LEU A 38 -14.88 -3.08 17.52
CA LEU A 38 -13.45 -2.85 17.73
C LEU A 38 -12.72 -4.18 17.97
N SER A 39 -12.43 -4.89 16.88
CA SER A 39 -11.49 -5.99 16.91
C SER A 39 -10.08 -5.41 16.86
N LEU A 40 -9.39 -5.42 18.00
CA LEU A 40 -7.99 -4.98 18.12
C LEU A 40 -7.11 -5.61 17.04
N PHE A 41 -7.33 -6.90 16.76
CA PHE A 41 -6.64 -7.61 15.69
C PHE A 41 -6.83 -6.95 14.31
N ARG A 42 -8.06 -6.54 13.96
CA ARG A 42 -8.35 -5.90 12.66
C ARG A 42 -7.66 -4.55 12.54
N VAL A 43 -7.64 -3.75 13.61
CA VAL A 43 -6.98 -2.44 13.67
C VAL A 43 -5.47 -2.60 13.48
N ILE A 44 -4.85 -3.56 14.19
CA ILE A 44 -3.42 -3.83 14.05
C ILE A 44 -3.10 -4.31 12.63
N MET A 45 -3.89 -5.23 12.08
CA MET A 45 -3.68 -5.76 10.74
C MET A 45 -3.84 -4.69 9.66
N SER A 46 -4.87 -3.84 9.74
CA SER A 46 -5.04 -2.76 8.76
C SER A 46 -3.92 -1.72 8.84
N GLY A 47 -3.42 -1.41 10.03
CA GLY A 47 -2.24 -0.57 10.20
C GLY A 47 -0.97 -1.19 9.60
N LEU A 48 -0.70 -2.47 9.89
CA LEU A 48 0.45 -3.21 9.36
C LEU A 48 0.40 -3.30 7.83
N PHE A 49 -0.71 -3.75 7.27
CA PHE A 49 -0.86 -3.86 5.82
C PHE A 49 -0.79 -2.49 5.16
N GLY A 50 -1.41 -1.47 5.74
CA GLY A 50 -1.29 -0.09 5.26
C GLY A 50 0.17 0.34 5.17
N ALA A 51 0.94 0.21 6.24
CA ALA A 51 2.35 0.60 6.27
C ALA A 51 3.20 -0.19 5.27
N ILE A 52 3.00 -1.50 5.16
CA ILE A 52 3.71 -2.36 4.21
C ILE A 52 3.39 -1.95 2.77
N PHE A 53 2.11 -1.88 2.41
CA PHE A 53 1.71 -1.57 1.04
C PHE A 53 2.14 -0.17 0.62
N LEU A 54 1.96 0.84 1.49
CA LEU A 54 2.38 2.21 1.19
C LEU A 54 3.91 2.32 1.14
N GLY A 55 4.64 1.65 2.03
CA GLY A 55 6.10 1.61 2.01
C GLY A 55 6.66 1.02 0.71
N PHE A 56 6.17 -0.16 0.30
CA PHE A 56 6.55 -0.75 -0.98
C PHE A 56 6.07 0.07 -2.18
N GLY A 57 4.88 0.66 -2.11
CA GLY A 57 4.36 1.53 -3.15
C GLY A 57 5.25 2.75 -3.40
N LEU A 58 5.67 3.42 -2.33
CA LEU A 58 6.64 4.53 -2.41
C LEU A 58 8.01 4.05 -2.89
N HIS A 59 8.46 2.87 -2.46
CA HIS A 59 9.72 2.30 -2.92
C HIS A 59 9.72 2.04 -4.42
N PHE A 60 8.69 1.39 -4.97
CA PHE A 60 8.56 1.18 -6.42
C PHE A 60 8.38 2.48 -7.19
N LEU A 61 7.70 3.47 -6.61
CA LEU A 61 7.57 4.79 -7.22
C LEU A 61 8.94 5.45 -7.38
N LEU A 62 9.77 5.41 -6.33
CA LEU A 62 11.14 5.94 -6.38
C LEU A 62 12.01 5.19 -7.39
N LEU A 63 11.90 3.85 -7.44
CA LEU A 63 12.60 3.05 -8.45
C LEU A 63 12.21 3.46 -9.87
N ALA A 64 10.91 3.70 -10.12
CA ALA A 64 10.40 4.12 -11.43
C ALA A 64 10.88 5.52 -11.88
N PHE A 65 11.34 6.38 -10.96
CA PHE A 65 11.88 7.70 -11.31
C PHE A 65 13.41 7.70 -11.47
N ILE A 66 14.10 6.75 -10.84
CA ILE A 66 15.57 6.70 -10.80
C ILE A 66 16.14 5.80 -11.90
N MET A 67 15.41 4.74 -12.28
CA MET A 67 15.76 3.81 -13.35
C MET A 67 15.10 4.23 -14.66
#